data_AF-A0A242K4V9-F1
#
_entry.id   AF-A0A242K4V9-F1
#
_cell.length_a   1.000
_cell.length_b   1.000
_cell.length_c   1.000
_cell.angle_alpha   90.00
_cell.angle_beta   90.00
_cell.angle_gamma   90.00
#
_symmetry.space_group_name_H-M   'P 1'
#
loop_
_entity.id
_entity.type
_entity.pdbx_description
1 polymer ?
#
loop_
_entity_poly.entity_id
_entity_poly.type
_entity_poly.pdbx_seq_one_letter_code
_entity_poly.pdbx_strand_id
1 'polypeptide(L)'
;MDINRLRDREWSEEKKSEKRERRKEIRSAYLEKRQVEIIPSKKELLEEKRKKKRVAAYCRVSTYEEEQEGSFELQIQAYTEKILNNPDWEMAEVYADQGVSGTTLRNRVNFQRLLDDCRNDKVDLILVKSISRFTRNTLHFISINRELKALPNPVGIYIEDMGINTLNGMSEYVLNMMSVIAQGESEQKSNAIKWANLRRWERGIPFVVTNNLLGYSKDNFGKIIIDEEEAEIVKFIYNAFLEGANFTLIAKLLTQAKVPTPTGGLVWRATTVGNILKNEKYCGDVIMQKPYTVDCFTHKRKKNNGEKRKYVIRDCLPPIISKKDWKKVENILSFPYRKRVFKESPYLKENKVVIKKWKSGVLKGFIIFDPNWTSSDIQEVLKRID
;
A
#
# COMPACT_ATOMS: atom_id res chain seq x y z
N MET A 1 50.30 3.80 -19.20
CA MET A 1 49.55 4.04 -20.45
C MET A 1 49.30 5.53 -20.55
N ASP A 2 50.03 6.20 -21.44
CA ASP A 2 50.12 7.66 -21.53
C ASP A 2 48.80 8.35 -21.91
N ILE A 3 48.38 9.29 -21.06
CA ILE A 3 47.19 10.15 -21.22
C ILE A 3 47.43 11.25 -22.31
N ASN A 4 48.63 11.32 -22.88
CA ASN A 4 49.01 12.32 -23.89
C ASN A 4 48.68 11.95 -25.35
N ARG A 5 47.93 10.87 -25.63
CA ARG A 5 47.57 10.46 -27.01
C ARG A 5 46.19 10.92 -27.50
N LEU A 6 45.49 11.78 -26.76
CA LEU A 6 44.11 12.21 -27.09
C LEU A 6 43.94 13.72 -27.35
N ARG A 7 45.03 14.46 -27.55
CA ARG A 7 44.97 15.78 -28.18
C ARG A 7 45.68 15.68 -29.54
N ASP A 8 45.17 16.42 -30.50
CA ASP A 8 45.67 16.51 -31.89
C ASP A 8 45.04 15.52 -32.88
N ARG A 9 43.71 15.56 -32.98
CA ARG A 9 43.09 15.53 -34.31
C ARG A 9 43.16 16.93 -34.89
N GLU A 10 44.34 17.33 -35.36
CA GLU A 10 44.46 18.53 -36.18
C GLU A 10 43.56 18.35 -37.40
N TRP A 11 42.56 19.22 -37.53
CA TRP A 11 41.76 19.26 -38.74
C TRP A 11 42.70 19.61 -39.91
N SER A 12 42.63 18.84 -41.01
CA SER A 12 43.27 19.20 -42.28
C SER A 12 43.07 20.70 -42.56
N GLU A 13 44.11 21.39 -43.02
CA GLU A 13 44.09 22.78 -43.49
C GLU A 13 42.84 23.06 -44.35
N GLU A 14 42.48 22.08 -45.18
CA GLU A 14 41.31 22.08 -46.06
C GLU A 14 39.98 22.15 -45.29
N LYS A 15 39.82 21.37 -44.21
CA LYS A 15 38.62 21.43 -43.35
C LYS A 15 38.58 22.69 -42.48
N LYS A 16 39.75 23.23 -42.09
CA LYS A 16 39.85 24.51 -41.37
C LYS A 16 39.48 25.67 -42.30
N SER A 17 39.90 25.59 -43.57
CA SER A 17 39.56 26.49 -44.67
C SER A 17 38.06 26.49 -44.96
N GLU A 18 37.45 25.33 -45.22
CA GLU A 18 36.00 25.18 -45.44
C GLU A 18 35.18 25.75 -44.29
N LYS A 19 35.60 25.53 -43.04
CA LYS A 19 34.90 26.07 -41.87
C LYS A 19 35.04 27.60 -41.76
N ARG A 20 36.14 28.19 -42.23
CA ARG A 20 36.33 29.65 -42.31
C ARG A 20 35.50 30.26 -43.43
N GLU A 21 35.47 29.63 -44.60
CA GLU A 21 34.62 29.98 -45.75
C GLU A 21 33.14 29.96 -45.33
N ARG A 22 32.67 28.86 -44.75
CA ARG A 22 31.28 28.73 -44.28
C ARG A 22 30.92 29.73 -43.18
N ARG A 23 31.87 30.10 -42.31
CA ARG A 23 31.67 31.18 -41.33
C ARG A 23 31.60 32.56 -41.99
N LYS A 24 32.37 32.80 -43.05
CA LYS A 24 32.29 34.03 -43.85
C LYS A 24 30.97 34.12 -44.60
N GLU A 25 30.50 33.03 -45.20
CA GLU A 25 29.19 32.94 -45.86
C GLU A 25 28.04 33.17 -44.89
N ILE A 26 28.07 32.54 -43.70
CA ILE A 26 27.05 32.80 -42.67
C ILE A 26 27.11 34.28 -42.28
N ARG A 27 28.30 34.84 -42.06
CA ARG A 27 28.48 36.26 -41.70
C ARG A 27 28.00 37.21 -42.81
N SER A 28 28.25 36.91 -44.08
CA SER A 28 27.78 37.73 -45.20
C SER A 28 26.26 37.62 -45.37
N ALA A 29 25.67 36.45 -45.15
CA ALA A 29 24.22 36.27 -45.14
C ALA A 29 23.51 37.08 -44.03
N TYR A 30 24.17 37.35 -42.90
CA TYR A 30 23.66 38.26 -41.87
C TYR A 30 23.83 39.76 -42.22
N LEU A 31 24.79 40.10 -43.08
CA LEU A 31 25.05 41.48 -43.53
C LEU A 31 24.14 41.88 -44.71
N GLU A 32 23.86 40.95 -45.62
CA GLU A 32 22.90 41.12 -46.70
C GLU A 32 21.47 40.96 -46.17
N LYS A 33 20.84 42.07 -45.76
CA LYS A 33 19.44 42.08 -45.31
C LYS A 33 18.51 41.70 -46.47
N ARG A 34 17.98 40.48 -46.44
CA ARG A 34 16.88 40.05 -47.31
C ARG A 34 15.56 40.52 -46.73
N GLN A 35 14.62 40.95 -47.58
CA GLN A 35 13.24 41.17 -47.15
C GLN A 35 12.61 39.82 -46.82
N VAL A 36 12.15 39.67 -45.58
CA VAL A 36 11.44 38.48 -45.10
C VAL A 36 10.01 38.88 -44.85
N GLU A 37 9.08 38.24 -45.54
CA GLU A 37 7.66 38.29 -45.19
C GLU A 37 7.44 37.33 -44.02
N ILE A 38 7.06 37.87 -42.87
CA ILE A 38 6.78 37.08 -41.67
C ILE A 38 5.30 36.68 -41.73
N ILE A 39 5.04 35.41 -42.02
CA ILE A 39 3.70 34.84 -41.92
C ILE A 39 3.48 34.48 -40.45
N PRO A 40 2.54 35.13 -39.73
CA PRO A 40 2.29 34.81 -38.34
C PRO A 40 1.78 33.38 -38.19
N SER A 41 2.20 32.71 -37.12
CA SER A 41 1.68 31.40 -36.78
C SER A 41 0.20 31.49 -36.39
N LYS A 42 -0.55 30.39 -36.58
CA LYS A 42 -1.94 30.31 -36.08
C LYS A 42 -2.05 30.62 -34.59
N LYS A 43 -1.00 30.33 -33.81
CA LYS A 43 -0.92 30.62 -32.38
C LYS A 43 -0.80 32.12 -32.09
N GLU A 44 0.03 32.85 -32.84
CA GLU A 44 0.13 34.32 -32.73
C GLU A 44 -1.20 35.01 -33.12
N LEU A 45 -1.88 34.52 -34.15
CA LEU A 45 -3.21 35.00 -34.54
C LEU A 45 -4.31 34.69 -33.49
N LEU A 46 -4.15 33.62 -32.71
CA LEU A 46 -5.05 33.26 -31.62
C LEU A 46 -4.76 34.05 -30.33
N GLU A 47 -3.51 34.45 -30.09
CA GLU A 47 -3.11 35.25 -28.93
C GLU A 47 -3.75 36.67 -28.93
N GLU A 48 -4.13 37.20 -30.09
CA GLU A 48 -4.89 38.46 -30.22
C GLU A 48 -6.33 38.36 -29.66
N LYS A 49 -6.88 37.15 -29.57
CA LYS A 49 -8.13 36.87 -28.85
C LYS A 49 -7.80 36.11 -27.58
N ARG A 50 -7.35 36.81 -26.53
CA ARG A 50 -7.10 36.22 -25.19
C ARG A 50 -8.35 35.50 -24.69
N LYS A 51 -8.44 34.20 -24.95
CA LYS A 51 -9.45 33.32 -24.36
C LYS A 51 -9.17 33.25 -22.87
N LYS A 52 -10.17 33.59 -22.04
CA LYS A 52 -10.06 33.47 -20.59
C LYS A 52 -9.69 32.03 -20.23
N LYS A 53 -8.85 31.86 -19.21
CA LYS A 53 -8.49 30.53 -18.70
C LYS A 53 -9.62 30.00 -17.84
N ARG A 54 -10.08 28.78 -18.10
CA ARG A 54 -11.07 28.10 -17.25
C ARG A 54 -10.37 27.58 -16.01
N VAL A 55 -10.70 28.16 -14.86
CA VAL A 55 -10.01 27.91 -13.60
C VAL A 55 -10.92 27.12 -12.67
N ALA A 56 -10.40 26.00 -12.17
CA ALA A 56 -11.01 25.24 -11.09
C ALA A 56 -10.22 25.45 -9.79
N ALA A 57 -10.88 25.32 -8.65
CA ALA A 57 -10.20 25.23 -7.35
C ALA A 57 -10.45 23.86 -6.71
N TYR A 58 -9.47 23.36 -5.95
CA TYR A 58 -9.63 22.11 -5.20
C TYR A 58 -9.37 22.30 -3.70
N CYS A 59 -10.38 21.95 -2.90
CA CYS A 59 -10.38 22.07 -1.45
C CYS A 59 -10.52 20.71 -0.76
N ARG A 60 -9.81 20.53 0.37
CA ARG A 60 -9.95 19.34 1.23
C ARG A 60 -9.94 19.72 2.70
N VAL A 61 -11.04 19.43 3.39
CA VAL A 61 -11.19 19.68 4.82
C VAL A 61 -11.12 18.37 5.60
N SER A 62 -10.42 18.43 6.74
CA SER A 62 -10.32 17.33 7.69
C SER A 62 -11.46 17.44 8.68
N THR A 63 -12.17 16.32 8.88
CA THR A 63 -13.18 16.05 9.94
C THR A 63 -14.53 16.79 9.87
N TYR A 64 -15.56 16.12 10.42
CA TYR A 64 -16.95 16.58 10.60
C TYR A 64 -17.11 17.18 12.01
N GLU A 65 -16.36 18.23 12.33
CA GLU A 65 -16.62 19.01 13.54
C GLU A 65 -17.43 20.25 13.12
N GLU A 66 -18.57 20.49 13.76
CA GLU A 66 -19.50 21.60 13.45
C GLU A 66 -18.80 22.97 13.50
N GLU A 67 -17.74 23.11 14.33
CA GLU A 67 -16.89 24.30 14.40
C GLU A 67 -16.07 24.57 13.11
N GLN A 68 -15.94 23.57 12.22
CA GLN A 68 -15.21 23.66 10.93
C GLN A 68 -16.14 23.87 9.73
N GLU A 69 -17.47 23.79 9.87
CA GLU A 69 -18.40 23.98 8.74
C GLU A 69 -18.30 25.39 8.14
N GLY A 70 -18.21 26.42 8.99
CA GLY A 70 -17.94 27.79 8.55
C GLY A 70 -16.60 27.92 7.81
N SER A 71 -15.57 27.17 8.21
CA SER A 71 -14.26 27.16 7.54
C SER A 71 -14.30 26.55 6.14
N PHE A 72 -15.23 25.63 5.88
CA PHE A 72 -15.39 24.99 4.57
C PHE A 72 -16.07 25.91 3.56
N GLU A 73 -17.20 26.51 3.92
CA GLU A 73 -17.91 27.46 3.06
C GLU A 73 -17.05 28.70 2.78
N LEU A 74 -16.35 29.22 3.79
CA LEU A 74 -15.40 30.32 3.62
C LEU A 74 -14.28 29.98 2.62
N GLN A 75 -13.79 28.73 2.60
CA GLN A 75 -12.79 28.31 1.60
C GLN A 75 -13.36 28.29 0.19
N ILE A 76 -14.57 27.78 0.01
CA ILE A 76 -15.25 27.77 -1.30
C ILE A 76 -15.50 29.20 -1.78
N GLN A 77 -16.01 30.05 -0.89
CA GLN A 77 -16.27 31.44 -1.20
C GLN A 77 -14.98 32.19 -1.55
N ALA A 78 -13.92 32.03 -0.76
CA ALA A 78 -12.63 32.67 -1.01
C ALA A 78 -12.05 32.28 -2.39
N TYR A 79 -12.14 31.01 -2.78
CA TYR A 79 -11.70 30.58 -4.13
C TYR A 79 -12.62 31.10 -5.23
N THR A 80 -13.94 31.15 -4.97
CA THR A 80 -14.92 31.67 -5.91
C THR A 80 -14.67 33.14 -6.21
N GLU A 81 -14.55 33.97 -5.18
CA GLU A 81 -14.22 35.39 -5.30
C GLU A 81 -12.87 35.60 -5.97
N LYS A 82 -11.86 34.82 -5.58
CA LYS A 82 -10.52 34.90 -6.19
C LYS A 82 -10.55 34.63 -7.69
N ILE A 83 -11.38 33.68 -8.14
CA ILE A 83 -11.49 33.36 -9.56
C ILE A 83 -12.26 34.43 -10.32
N LEU A 84 -13.41 34.85 -9.79
CA LEU A 84 -14.29 35.83 -10.42
C LEU A 84 -13.66 37.24 -10.50
N ASN A 85 -12.82 37.60 -9.53
CA ASN A 85 -12.14 38.90 -9.50
C ASN A 85 -10.95 38.99 -10.45
N ASN A 86 -10.58 37.91 -11.15
CA ASN A 86 -9.49 37.92 -12.12
C ASN A 86 -10.05 38.07 -13.56
N PRO A 87 -9.75 39.16 -14.28
CA PRO A 87 -10.32 39.43 -15.60
C PRO A 87 -9.89 38.41 -16.68
N ASP A 88 -8.74 37.75 -16.48
CA ASP A 88 -8.19 36.76 -17.41
C ASP A 88 -8.73 35.33 -17.14
N TRP A 89 -9.56 35.15 -16.10
CA TRP A 89 -10.07 33.85 -15.68
C TRP A 89 -11.58 33.72 -15.87
N GLU A 90 -12.01 32.48 -16.08
CA GLU A 90 -13.40 32.05 -16.13
C GLU A 90 -13.57 30.92 -15.11
N MET A 91 -14.62 30.97 -14.30
CA MET A 91 -14.87 29.95 -13.29
C MET A 91 -15.32 28.65 -13.95
N ALA A 92 -14.58 27.56 -13.73
CA ALA A 92 -15.03 26.22 -14.06
C ALA A 92 -15.88 25.65 -12.91
N GLU A 93 -15.26 25.28 -11.79
CA GLU A 93 -15.95 24.80 -10.58
C GLU A 93 -14.99 24.78 -9.38
N VAL A 94 -15.53 24.87 -8.16
CA VAL A 94 -14.79 24.54 -6.93
C VAL A 94 -15.10 23.11 -6.51
N TYR A 95 -14.10 22.24 -6.60
CA TYR A 95 -14.19 20.83 -6.23
C TYR A 95 -13.76 20.66 -4.78
N ALA A 96 -14.61 20.06 -3.95
CA ALA A 96 -14.32 19.94 -2.53
C ALA A 96 -14.66 18.55 -1.99
N ASP A 97 -13.73 17.94 -1.24
CA ASP A 97 -13.97 16.66 -0.55
C ASP A 97 -13.99 16.88 0.98
N GLN A 98 -15.08 16.46 1.64
CA GLN A 98 -15.27 16.50 3.10
C GLN A 98 -15.00 15.13 3.76
N GLY A 99 -14.59 15.14 5.03
CA GLY A 99 -14.54 13.92 5.86
C GLY A 99 -13.51 12.85 5.47
N VAL A 100 -12.53 13.17 4.61
CA VAL A 100 -11.56 12.19 4.11
C VAL A 100 -10.45 11.95 5.12
N SER A 101 -10.69 11.06 6.09
CA SER A 101 -9.64 10.57 6.98
C SER A 101 -8.54 9.83 6.19
N GLY A 102 -7.35 9.83 6.76
CA GLY A 102 -6.12 9.24 6.22
C GLY A 102 -6.26 7.78 5.79
N THR A 103 -6.59 7.42 4.54
CA THR A 103 -5.92 6.30 3.78
C THR A 103 -6.51 5.89 2.42
N THR A 104 -7.77 6.16 2.05
CA THR A 104 -8.39 5.51 0.85
C THR A 104 -8.78 6.49 -0.26
N LEU A 105 -8.31 6.24 -1.50
CA LEU A 105 -8.72 6.97 -2.73
C LEU A 105 -10.23 6.91 -3.01
N ARG A 106 -10.95 5.93 -2.46
CA ARG A 106 -12.41 5.76 -2.59
C ARG A 106 -13.25 6.91 -2.04
N ASN A 107 -12.67 7.78 -1.20
CA ASN A 107 -13.40 8.88 -0.56
C ASN A 107 -13.12 10.26 -1.20
N ARG A 108 -12.51 10.34 -2.39
CA ARG A 108 -12.19 11.62 -3.06
C ARG A 108 -12.92 11.77 -4.40
N VAL A 109 -14.24 11.76 -4.34
CA VAL A 109 -15.09 11.75 -5.54
C VAL A 109 -14.92 13.05 -6.34
N ASN A 110 -14.87 14.20 -5.67
CA ASN A 110 -14.72 15.49 -6.36
C ASN A 110 -13.30 15.67 -6.91
N PHE A 111 -12.28 15.11 -6.25
CA PHE A 111 -10.92 15.09 -6.82
C PHE A 111 -10.85 14.28 -8.12
N GLN A 112 -11.51 13.11 -8.19
CA GLN A 112 -11.54 12.32 -9.43
C GLN A 112 -12.31 13.04 -10.53
N ARG A 113 -13.47 13.63 -10.19
CA ARG A 113 -14.26 14.45 -11.13
C ARG A 113 -13.45 15.61 -11.72
N LEU A 114 -12.69 16.32 -10.88
CA LEU A 114 -11.76 17.36 -11.33
C LEU A 114 -10.76 16.84 -12.38
N LEU A 115 -10.13 15.69 -12.13
CA LEU A 115 -9.17 15.12 -13.07
C LEU A 115 -9.84 14.71 -14.39
N ASP A 116 -11.06 14.16 -14.33
CA ASP A 116 -11.83 13.82 -15.52
C ASP A 116 -12.25 15.08 -16.29
N ASP A 117 -12.62 16.17 -15.62
CA ASP A 117 -12.94 17.44 -16.27
C ASP A 117 -11.70 18.10 -16.88
N CYS A 118 -10.50 17.88 -16.32
CA CYS A 118 -9.25 18.26 -16.97
C CYS A 118 -9.01 17.43 -18.25
N ARG A 119 -9.22 16.10 -18.20
CA ARG A 119 -9.07 15.20 -19.37
C ARG A 119 -10.06 15.52 -20.48
N ASN A 120 -11.25 16.01 -20.13
CA ASN A 120 -12.30 16.42 -21.05
C ASN A 120 -12.19 17.89 -21.49
N ASP A 121 -11.03 18.52 -21.29
CA ASP A 121 -10.76 19.89 -21.72
C ASP A 121 -11.79 20.90 -21.16
N LYS A 122 -12.21 20.76 -19.90
CA LYS A 122 -13.09 21.73 -19.22
C LYS A 122 -12.35 22.68 -18.27
N VAL A 123 -11.10 22.37 -17.94
CA VAL A 123 -10.28 23.09 -16.96
C VAL A 123 -8.90 23.33 -17.55
N ASP A 124 -8.42 24.57 -17.52
CA ASP A 124 -7.09 24.97 -18.00
C ASP A 124 -6.09 25.20 -16.84
N LEU A 125 -6.60 25.53 -15.65
CA LEU A 125 -5.81 25.82 -14.46
C LEU A 125 -6.51 25.32 -13.20
N ILE A 126 -5.78 24.65 -12.33
CA ILE A 126 -6.24 24.20 -11.01
C ILE A 126 -5.58 25.07 -9.94
N LEU A 127 -6.36 25.67 -9.04
CA LEU A 127 -5.88 26.37 -7.85
C LEU A 127 -5.92 25.44 -6.64
N VAL A 128 -4.80 25.34 -5.94
CA VAL A 128 -4.67 24.55 -4.71
C VAL A 128 -3.86 25.31 -3.67
N LYS A 129 -4.25 25.17 -2.40
CA LYS A 129 -3.51 25.83 -1.31
C LYS A 129 -2.07 25.34 -1.18
N SER A 130 -1.88 24.02 -1.28
CA SER A 130 -0.59 23.35 -1.14
C SER A 130 -0.61 21.96 -1.79
N ILE A 131 0.58 21.38 -2.00
CA ILE A 131 0.72 20.00 -2.52
C ILE A 131 0.04 18.99 -1.58
N SER A 132 0.13 19.18 -0.26
CA SER A 132 -0.42 18.25 0.74
C SER A 132 -1.95 18.27 0.81
N ARG A 133 -2.58 19.37 0.36
CA ARG A 133 -4.03 19.48 0.16
C ARG A 133 -4.45 18.79 -1.13
N PHE A 134 -3.64 18.88 -2.18
CA PHE A 134 -3.90 18.23 -3.45
C PHE A 134 -3.69 16.71 -3.39
N THR A 135 -2.55 16.21 -2.89
CA THR A 135 -2.30 14.77 -2.67
C THR A 135 -1.56 14.50 -1.35
N ARG A 136 -1.66 13.26 -0.84
CA ARG A 136 -0.92 12.83 0.36
C ARG A 136 0.49 12.33 0.07
N ASN A 137 0.77 12.00 -1.19
CA ASN A 137 2.04 11.44 -1.63
C ASN A 137 2.59 12.35 -2.73
N THR A 138 3.73 12.99 -2.47
CA THR A 138 4.41 13.88 -3.41
C THR A 138 4.68 13.20 -4.76
N LEU A 139 5.01 11.91 -4.79
CA LEU A 139 5.19 11.16 -6.04
C LEU A 139 3.88 11.04 -6.83
N HIS A 140 2.75 10.89 -6.13
CA HIS A 140 1.43 10.85 -6.76
C HIS A 140 1.05 12.21 -7.36
N PHE A 141 1.35 13.32 -6.66
CA PHE A 141 1.19 14.65 -7.23
C PHE A 141 1.96 14.81 -8.54
N ILE A 142 3.21 14.36 -8.58
CA ILE A 142 4.08 14.52 -9.74
C ILE A 142 3.62 13.67 -10.92
N SER A 143 3.10 12.47 -10.64
CA SER A 143 2.43 11.65 -11.65
C SER A 143 1.25 12.37 -12.27
N ILE A 144 0.36 12.95 -11.45
CA ILE A 144 -0.81 13.71 -11.94
C ILE A 144 -0.36 14.94 -12.72
N ASN A 145 0.60 15.70 -12.23
CA ASN A 145 1.11 16.88 -12.92
C ASN A 145 1.67 16.51 -14.31
N ARG A 146 2.41 15.41 -14.43
CA ARG A 146 2.93 14.93 -15.73
C ARG A 146 1.80 14.51 -16.66
N GLU A 147 0.80 13.82 -16.14
CA GLU A 147 -0.41 13.45 -16.89
C GLU A 147 -1.12 14.69 -17.44
N LEU A 148 -1.43 15.66 -16.58
CA LEU A 148 -2.13 16.88 -16.94
C LEU A 148 -1.36 17.77 -17.93
N LYS A 149 -0.03 17.79 -17.83
CA LYS A 149 0.84 18.47 -18.81
C LYS A 149 0.88 17.80 -20.17
N ALA A 150 0.70 16.48 -20.22
CA ALA A 150 0.77 15.69 -21.44
C ALA A 150 -0.57 15.65 -22.22
N LEU A 151 -1.63 16.23 -21.66
CA LEU A 151 -2.91 16.39 -22.35
C LEU A 151 -2.75 17.28 -23.61
N PRO A 152 -3.59 17.09 -24.65
CA PRO A 152 -3.57 17.94 -25.85
C PRO A 152 -3.64 19.44 -25.53
N ASN A 153 -4.41 19.79 -24.50
CA ASN A 153 -4.44 21.10 -23.87
C ASN A 153 -3.84 20.97 -22.45
N PRO A 154 -2.58 21.39 -22.24
CA PRO A 154 -1.90 21.23 -20.96
C PRO A 154 -2.60 21.99 -19.83
N VAL A 155 -2.90 21.29 -18.73
CA VAL A 155 -3.53 21.88 -17.55
C VAL A 155 -2.47 22.21 -16.50
N GLY A 156 -2.47 23.46 -16.04
CA GLY A 156 -1.55 23.91 -14.98
C GLY A 156 -2.12 23.70 -13.59
N ILE A 157 -1.23 23.50 -12.61
CA ILE A 157 -1.57 23.51 -11.19
C ILE A 157 -0.87 24.71 -10.55
N TYR A 158 -1.64 25.63 -9.99
CA TYR A 158 -1.14 26.75 -9.20
C TYR A 158 -1.17 26.40 -7.72
N ILE A 159 0.01 26.33 -7.12
CA ILE A 159 0.25 26.00 -5.73
C ILE A 159 0.47 27.30 -4.96
N GLU A 160 -0.50 27.71 -4.16
CA GLU A 160 -0.52 29.05 -3.57
C GLU A 160 0.60 29.31 -2.56
N ASP A 161 0.84 28.36 -1.64
CA ASP A 161 1.86 28.52 -0.59
C ASP A 161 3.28 28.66 -1.14
N MET A 162 3.52 28.11 -2.34
CA MET A 162 4.80 28.20 -3.05
C MET A 162 4.82 29.28 -4.13
N GLY A 163 3.66 29.81 -4.53
CA GLY A 163 3.55 30.73 -5.68
C GLY A 163 3.97 30.09 -7.02
N ILE A 164 3.80 28.78 -7.17
CA ILE A 164 4.28 28.01 -8.33
C ILE A 164 3.12 27.64 -9.23
N ASN A 165 3.21 28.02 -10.51
CA ASN A 165 2.41 27.41 -11.58
C ASN A 165 3.21 26.28 -12.24
N THR A 166 2.67 25.07 -12.28
CA THR A 166 3.38 23.93 -12.88
C THR A 166 3.62 24.07 -14.37
N LEU A 167 2.94 24.92 -15.12
CA LEU A 167 3.28 25.15 -16.53
C LEU A 167 4.53 26.02 -16.73
N ASN A 168 5.04 26.67 -15.67
CA ASN A 168 6.25 27.50 -15.76
C ASN A 168 7.52 26.64 -15.77
N GLY A 169 8.55 27.05 -16.50
CA GLY A 169 9.79 26.27 -16.69
C GLY A 169 10.55 25.93 -15.38
N MET A 170 10.48 26.79 -14.36
CA MET A 170 11.14 26.55 -13.06
C MET A 170 10.44 25.51 -12.17
N SER A 171 9.17 25.21 -12.45
CA SER A 171 8.37 24.30 -11.61
C SER A 171 8.88 22.87 -11.64
N GLU A 172 9.37 22.38 -12.79
CA GLU A 172 9.90 21.01 -12.92
C GLU A 172 11.10 20.76 -11.99
N TYR A 173 11.98 21.75 -11.79
CA TYR A 173 13.10 21.63 -10.87
C TYR A 173 12.64 21.47 -9.42
N VAL A 174 11.67 22.28 -8.99
CA VAL A 174 11.10 22.20 -7.63
C VAL A 174 10.40 20.85 -7.43
N LEU A 175 9.60 20.40 -8.40
CA LEU A 175 8.93 19.10 -8.34
C LEU A 175 9.91 17.93 -8.27
N ASN A 176 10.97 17.96 -9.07
CA ASN A 176 12.00 16.92 -9.05
C ASN A 176 12.74 16.89 -7.71
N MET A 177 13.09 18.05 -7.14
CA MET A 177 13.70 18.12 -5.81
C MET A 177 12.78 17.55 -4.72
N MET A 178 11.49 17.92 -4.76
CA MET A 178 10.50 17.38 -3.83
C MET A 178 10.31 15.86 -3.99
N SER A 179 10.43 15.32 -5.20
CA SER A 179 10.42 13.86 -5.43
C SER A 179 11.52 13.17 -4.65
N VAL A 180 12.75 13.69 -4.74
CA VAL A 180 13.93 13.11 -4.10
C VAL A 180 13.77 13.14 -2.58
N ILE A 181 13.29 14.25 -2.02
CA ILE A 181 13.04 14.37 -0.58
C ILE A 181 11.97 13.37 -0.13
N ALA A 182 10.83 13.32 -0.83
CA ALA A 182 9.74 12.42 -0.48
C ALA A 182 10.13 10.93 -0.57
N GLN A 183 10.96 10.59 -1.56
CA GLN A 183 11.54 9.26 -1.70
C GLN A 183 12.44 8.94 -0.50
N GLY A 184 13.36 9.85 -0.15
CA GLY A 184 14.26 9.71 0.99
C GLY A 184 13.54 9.54 2.32
N GLU A 185 12.50 10.33 2.59
CA GLU A 185 11.69 10.19 3.80
C GLU A 185 10.99 8.83 3.90
N SER A 186 10.47 8.34 2.78
CA SER A 186 9.78 7.04 2.71
C SER A 186 10.75 5.88 3.01
N GLU A 187 11.95 5.94 2.45
CA GLU A 187 13.03 4.99 2.74
C GLU A 187 13.47 5.08 4.20
N GLN A 188 13.66 6.30 4.73
CA GLN A 188 14.06 6.53 6.11
C GLN A 188 13.04 5.95 7.10
N LYS A 189 11.73 6.22 6.91
CA LYS A 189 10.64 5.64 7.72
C LYS A 189 10.65 4.11 7.64
N SER A 190 10.81 3.56 6.44
CA SER A 190 10.89 2.10 6.26
C SER A 190 12.08 1.50 7.01
N ASN A 191 13.25 2.14 6.92
CA ASN A 191 14.47 1.70 7.59
C ASN A 191 14.34 1.79 9.11
N ALA A 192 13.73 2.85 9.64
CA ALA A 192 13.46 3.00 11.07
C ALA A 192 12.57 1.85 11.60
N ILE A 193 11.49 1.50 10.89
CA ILE A 193 10.61 0.38 11.26
C ILE A 193 11.37 -0.96 11.20
N LYS A 194 12.14 -1.20 10.13
CA LYS A 194 12.96 -2.42 9.99
C LYS A 194 13.95 -2.56 11.15
N TRP A 195 14.63 -1.47 11.50
CA TRP A 195 15.60 -1.44 12.57
C TRP A 195 14.97 -1.60 13.95
N ALA A 196 13.82 -0.98 14.20
CA ALA A 196 13.07 -1.17 15.45
C ALA A 196 12.65 -2.63 15.63
N ASN A 197 12.15 -3.26 14.57
CA ASN A 197 11.82 -4.68 14.57
C ASN A 197 13.05 -5.57 14.82
N LEU A 198 14.17 -5.26 14.15
CA LEU A 198 15.44 -5.98 14.32
C LEU A 198 15.91 -5.95 15.78
N ARG A 199 15.94 -4.75 16.38
CA ARG A 199 16.30 -4.56 17.79
C ARG A 199 15.37 -5.30 18.75
N ARG A 200 14.06 -5.33 18.47
CA ARG A 200 13.11 -6.11 19.27
C ARG A 200 13.43 -7.60 19.21
N TRP A 201 13.73 -8.12 18.02
CA TRP A 201 14.08 -9.53 17.85
C TRP A 201 15.43 -9.89 18.48
N GLU A 202 16.43 -9.01 18.39
CA GLU A 202 17.73 -9.17 19.06
C GLU A 202 17.61 -9.21 20.59
N ARG A 203 16.63 -8.48 21.14
CA ARG A 203 16.30 -8.50 22.58
C ARG A 203 15.37 -9.64 22.98
N GLY A 204 15.04 -10.55 22.07
CA GLY A 204 14.15 -11.68 22.34
C GLY A 204 12.69 -11.27 22.58
N ILE A 205 12.26 -10.09 22.14
CA ILE A 205 10.87 -9.62 22.29
C ILE A 205 10.09 -10.06 21.05
N PRO A 206 9.16 -11.03 21.16
CA PRO A 206 8.42 -11.52 20.03
C PRO A 206 7.34 -10.51 19.57
N PHE A 207 6.98 -10.59 18.29
CA PHE A 207 5.79 -9.99 17.70
C PHE A 207 4.90 -11.12 17.16
N VAL A 208 3.80 -11.40 17.86
CA VAL A 208 2.83 -12.43 17.48
C VAL A 208 1.46 -11.80 17.30
N VAL A 209 0.89 -12.02 16.11
CA VAL A 209 -0.48 -11.62 15.77
C VAL A 209 -1.40 -12.79 16.07
N THR A 210 -2.38 -12.60 16.95
CA THR A 210 -3.28 -13.66 17.43
C THR A 210 -4.56 -13.78 16.61
N ASN A 211 -4.96 -12.76 15.84
CA ASN A 211 -6.23 -12.75 15.10
C ASN A 211 -6.44 -13.96 14.18
N ASN A 212 -5.37 -14.46 13.54
CA ASN A 212 -5.42 -15.61 12.63
C ASN A 212 -4.60 -16.81 13.15
N LEU A 213 -4.31 -16.84 14.46
CA LEU A 213 -3.58 -17.91 15.12
C LEU A 213 -4.54 -18.66 16.04
N LEU A 214 -5.07 -19.77 15.55
CA LEU A 214 -6.01 -20.64 16.28
C LEU A 214 -5.37 -21.16 17.57
N GLY A 215 -6.12 -21.26 18.66
CA GLY A 215 -5.67 -21.78 19.96
C GLY A 215 -5.02 -20.74 20.86
N TYR A 216 -4.83 -19.51 20.37
CA TYR A 216 -4.22 -18.43 21.13
C TYR A 216 -5.11 -17.19 21.16
N SER A 217 -5.10 -16.52 22.31
CA SER A 217 -5.74 -15.24 22.55
C SER A 217 -4.79 -14.29 23.27
N LYS A 218 -5.25 -13.08 23.58
CA LYS A 218 -4.54 -12.10 24.40
C LYS A 218 -5.38 -11.74 25.60
N ASP A 219 -4.75 -11.74 26.78
CA ASP A 219 -5.35 -11.19 27.99
C ASP A 219 -5.53 -9.66 27.87
N ASN A 220 -6.06 -9.05 28.94
CA ASN A 220 -6.29 -7.61 28.99
C ASN A 220 -4.98 -6.79 29.00
N PHE A 221 -3.85 -7.44 29.33
CA PHE A 221 -2.52 -6.83 29.38
C PHE A 221 -1.70 -7.11 28.11
N GLY A 222 -2.28 -7.82 27.12
CA GLY A 222 -1.64 -8.14 25.85
C GLY A 222 -0.71 -9.36 25.88
N LYS A 223 -0.63 -10.09 27.00
CA LYS A 223 0.09 -11.36 27.12
C LYS A 223 -0.67 -12.45 26.37
N ILE A 224 0.06 -13.31 25.69
CA ILE A 224 -0.52 -14.41 24.90
C ILE A 224 -0.89 -15.55 25.85
N ILE A 225 -2.15 -15.96 25.78
CA ILE A 225 -2.73 -17.05 26.56
C ILE A 225 -3.32 -18.11 25.62
N ILE A 226 -3.43 -19.33 26.10
CA ILE A 226 -4.11 -20.42 25.38
C ILE A 226 -5.61 -20.19 25.49
N ASP A 227 -6.29 -20.31 24.36
CA ASP A 227 -7.75 -20.43 24.30
C ASP A 227 -8.07 -21.92 24.23
N GLU A 228 -8.50 -22.51 25.36
CA GLU A 228 -8.63 -23.97 25.49
C GLU A 228 -9.58 -24.58 24.45
N GLU A 229 -10.69 -23.91 24.14
CA GLU A 229 -11.67 -24.38 23.14
C GLU A 229 -11.03 -24.49 21.75
N GLU A 230 -10.29 -23.46 21.35
CA GLU A 230 -9.60 -23.49 20.07
C GLU A 230 -8.35 -24.36 20.08
N ALA A 231 -7.70 -24.50 21.23
CA ALA A 231 -6.53 -25.34 21.41
C ALA A 231 -6.89 -26.81 21.20
N GLU A 232 -8.09 -27.24 21.60
CA GLU A 232 -8.61 -28.58 21.30
C GLU A 232 -8.70 -28.84 19.79
N ILE A 233 -9.08 -27.84 18.98
CA ILE A 233 -9.10 -27.97 17.52
C ILE A 233 -7.67 -28.19 16.99
N VAL A 234 -6.70 -27.45 17.52
CA VAL A 234 -5.28 -27.62 17.15
C VAL A 234 -4.78 -29.01 17.56
N LYS A 235 -5.06 -29.47 18.78
CA LYS A 235 -4.70 -30.82 19.26
C LYS A 235 -5.32 -31.89 18.36
N PHE A 236 -6.60 -31.76 18.00
CA PHE A 236 -7.27 -32.66 17.06
C PHE A 236 -6.55 -32.72 15.71
N ILE A 237 -6.20 -31.56 15.13
CA ILE A 237 -5.48 -31.51 13.84
C ILE A 237 -4.14 -32.26 13.91
N TYR A 238 -3.37 -32.06 14.98
CA TYR A 238 -2.09 -32.73 15.16
C TYR A 238 -2.25 -34.24 15.39
N ASN A 239 -3.19 -34.65 16.24
CA ASN A 239 -3.45 -36.07 16.54
C ASN A 239 -3.94 -36.83 15.30
N ALA A 240 -4.95 -36.28 14.60
CA ALA A 240 -5.47 -36.88 13.37
C ALA A 240 -4.37 -37.03 12.31
N PHE A 241 -3.47 -36.05 12.18
CA PHE A 241 -2.34 -36.16 11.26
C PHE A 241 -1.32 -37.22 11.68
N LEU A 242 -0.99 -37.31 12.98
CA LEU A 242 -0.06 -38.32 13.52
C LEU A 242 -0.61 -39.75 13.38
N GLU A 243 -1.93 -39.92 13.39
CA GLU A 243 -2.60 -41.20 13.12
C GLU A 243 -2.64 -41.58 11.64
N GLY A 244 -2.26 -40.66 10.75
CA GLY A 244 -2.17 -40.89 9.30
C GLY A 244 -3.30 -40.28 8.49
N ALA A 245 -4.11 -39.36 9.03
CA ALA A 245 -5.05 -38.61 8.22
C ALA A 245 -4.31 -37.62 7.30
N ASN A 246 -4.72 -37.53 6.03
CA ASN A 246 -4.19 -36.51 5.12
C ASN A 246 -4.87 -35.14 5.35
N PHE A 247 -4.27 -34.07 4.83
CA PHE A 247 -4.77 -32.70 5.02
C PHE A 247 -6.19 -32.48 4.50
N THR A 248 -6.55 -33.15 3.39
CA THR A 248 -7.88 -33.03 2.77
C THR A 248 -8.95 -33.65 3.65
N LEU A 249 -8.66 -34.82 4.24
CA LEU A 249 -9.55 -35.49 5.16
C LEU A 249 -9.76 -34.64 6.42
N ILE A 250 -8.70 -34.14 7.04
CA ILE A 250 -8.79 -33.26 8.21
C ILE A 250 -9.62 -32.01 7.90
N ALA A 251 -9.37 -31.37 6.75
CA ALA A 251 -10.16 -30.21 6.32
C ALA A 251 -11.64 -30.55 6.10
N LYS A 252 -11.94 -31.70 5.48
CA LYS A 252 -13.30 -32.17 5.28
C LYS A 252 -14.01 -32.41 6.61
N LEU A 253 -13.35 -33.09 7.55
CA LEU A 253 -13.89 -33.36 8.90
C LEU A 253 -14.20 -32.07 9.65
N LEU A 254 -13.27 -31.11 9.67
CA LEU A 254 -13.49 -29.81 10.33
C LEU A 254 -14.63 -29.01 9.68
N THR A 255 -14.76 -29.08 8.35
CA THR A 255 -15.87 -28.42 7.63
C THR A 255 -17.21 -29.09 7.95
N GLN A 256 -17.26 -30.42 7.99
CA GLN A 256 -18.47 -31.18 8.34
C GLN A 256 -18.91 -30.93 9.79
N ALA A 257 -17.94 -30.83 10.71
CA ALA A 257 -18.16 -30.46 12.10
C ALA A 257 -18.44 -28.95 12.30
N LYS A 258 -18.65 -28.18 11.22
CA LYS A 258 -18.94 -26.74 11.24
C LYS A 258 -17.94 -25.90 12.03
N VAL A 259 -16.70 -26.36 12.14
CA VAL A 259 -15.64 -25.63 12.83
C VAL A 259 -15.24 -24.43 11.96
N PRO A 260 -15.21 -23.20 12.48
CA PRO A 260 -14.73 -22.05 11.71
C PRO A 260 -13.22 -22.12 11.48
N THR A 261 -12.78 -21.68 10.30
CA THR A 261 -11.34 -21.54 9.99
C THR A 261 -10.70 -20.42 10.83
N PRO A 262 -9.35 -20.35 10.95
CA PRO A 262 -8.68 -19.29 11.72
C PRO A 262 -9.00 -17.85 11.28
N THR A 263 -9.47 -17.67 10.04
CA THR A 263 -9.91 -16.37 9.50
C THR A 263 -11.43 -16.18 9.56
N GLY A 264 -12.16 -17.09 10.20
CA GLY A 264 -13.61 -17.03 10.40
C GLY A 264 -14.46 -17.53 9.23
N GLY A 265 -13.86 -18.11 8.18
CA GLY A 265 -14.58 -18.74 7.06
C GLY A 265 -15.11 -20.13 7.40
N LEU A 266 -16.14 -20.58 6.68
CA LEU A 266 -16.88 -21.82 6.94
C LEU A 266 -16.24 -23.08 6.35
N VAL A 267 -15.41 -22.93 5.31
CA VAL A 267 -14.82 -24.06 4.57
C VAL A 267 -13.33 -24.16 4.84
N TRP A 268 -12.90 -25.30 5.38
CA TRP A 268 -11.49 -25.59 5.56
C TRP A 268 -10.83 -26.03 4.27
N ARG A 269 -9.65 -25.45 3.99
CA ARG A 269 -8.79 -25.87 2.89
C ARG A 269 -7.63 -26.69 3.43
N ALA A 270 -7.20 -27.69 2.66
CA ALA A 270 -6.03 -28.53 3.00
C ALA A 270 -4.76 -27.69 3.22
N THR A 271 -4.62 -26.56 2.52
CA THR A 271 -3.50 -25.62 2.71
C THR A 271 -3.51 -24.96 4.08
N THR A 272 -4.68 -24.66 4.63
CA THR A 272 -4.83 -24.08 5.98
C THR A 272 -4.36 -25.09 7.03
N VAL A 273 -4.80 -26.34 6.93
CA VAL A 273 -4.36 -27.44 7.81
C VAL A 273 -2.84 -27.63 7.72
N GLY A 274 -2.30 -27.68 6.51
CA GLY A 274 -0.85 -27.80 6.29
C GLY A 274 -0.03 -26.63 6.86
N ASN A 275 -0.58 -25.41 6.86
CA ASN A 275 0.07 -24.25 7.48
C ASN A 275 0.04 -24.33 9.01
N ILE A 276 -1.04 -24.84 9.61
CA ILE A 276 -1.14 -25.06 11.06
C ILE A 276 -0.11 -26.09 11.53
N LEU A 277 -0.01 -27.22 10.84
CA LEU A 277 0.94 -28.29 11.18
C LEU A 277 2.41 -27.87 11.04
N LYS A 278 2.71 -26.87 10.20
CA LYS A 278 4.07 -26.32 10.00
C LYS A 278 4.41 -25.15 10.92
N ASN A 279 3.46 -24.65 11.70
CA ASN A 279 3.66 -23.45 12.51
C ASN A 279 4.30 -23.82 13.85
N GLU A 280 5.55 -23.41 14.03
CA GLU A 280 6.37 -23.60 15.23
C GLU A 280 5.73 -23.01 16.50
N LYS A 281 4.83 -22.04 16.36
CA LYS A 281 4.20 -21.37 17.51
C LYS A 281 3.45 -22.35 18.40
N TYR A 282 2.91 -23.42 17.82
CA TYR A 282 2.18 -24.44 18.55
C TYR A 282 3.03 -25.26 19.52
N CYS A 283 4.35 -25.32 19.31
CA CYS A 283 5.29 -25.96 20.24
C CYS A 283 6.02 -24.97 21.16
N GLY A 284 5.60 -23.70 21.17
CA GLY A 284 6.14 -22.65 22.03
C GLY A 284 7.24 -21.80 21.39
N ASP A 285 7.79 -22.21 20.25
CA ASP A 285 8.89 -21.50 19.59
C ASP A 285 8.35 -20.40 18.65
N VAL A 286 9.12 -19.35 18.40
CA VAL A 286 8.75 -18.27 17.46
C VAL A 286 9.93 -17.94 16.56
N ILE A 287 9.74 -18.07 15.24
CA ILE A 287 10.74 -17.70 14.24
C ILE A 287 10.33 -16.39 13.56
N MET A 288 11.20 -15.38 13.67
CA MET A 288 11.03 -14.06 13.09
C MET A 288 11.77 -13.88 11.77
N GLN A 289 11.37 -12.84 11.03
CA GLN A 289 11.95 -12.47 9.74
C GLN A 289 11.86 -13.59 8.68
N LYS A 290 10.78 -14.38 8.72
CA LYS A 290 10.49 -15.42 7.72
C LYS A 290 10.25 -14.83 6.32
N PRO A 291 9.48 -13.75 6.18
CA PRO A 291 9.55 -12.89 4.99
C PRO A 291 10.20 -11.54 5.32
N TYR A 292 10.71 -10.87 4.29
CA TYR A 292 11.16 -9.49 4.39
C TYR A 292 10.67 -8.67 3.20
N THR A 293 10.54 -7.36 3.39
CA THR A 293 10.19 -6.42 2.34
C THR A 293 11.44 -6.08 1.54
N VAL A 294 11.42 -6.38 0.24
CA VAL A 294 12.55 -6.12 -0.68
C VAL A 294 12.60 -4.64 -1.03
N ASP A 295 11.44 -4.08 -1.37
CA ASP A 295 11.29 -2.69 -1.77
C ASP A 295 10.12 -2.05 -1.00
N CYS A 296 10.38 -0.87 -0.42
CA CYS A 296 9.39 -0.13 0.35
C CYS A 296 8.33 0.52 -0.53
N PHE A 297 8.62 0.82 -1.80
CA PHE A 297 7.69 1.49 -2.70
C PHE A 297 6.66 0.53 -3.30
N THR A 298 7.10 -0.64 -3.78
CA THR A 298 6.19 -1.68 -4.29
C THR A 298 5.56 -2.55 -3.20
N HIS A 299 5.99 -2.40 -1.95
CA HIS A 299 5.65 -3.29 -0.83
C HIS A 299 5.90 -4.78 -1.12
N LYS A 300 6.78 -5.10 -2.08
CA LYS A 300 7.05 -6.46 -2.51
C LYS A 300 7.73 -7.24 -1.38
N ARG A 301 7.10 -8.33 -0.95
CA ARG A 301 7.63 -9.22 0.09
C ARG A 301 8.22 -10.48 -0.54
N LYS A 302 9.37 -10.90 -0.04
CA LYS A 302 10.03 -12.16 -0.42
C LYS A 302 10.16 -13.06 0.81
N LYS A 303 10.04 -14.38 0.60
CA LYS A 303 10.45 -15.36 1.62
C LYS A 303 11.96 -15.25 1.85
N ASN A 304 12.36 -15.33 3.10
CA ASN A 304 13.76 -15.31 3.51
C ASN A 304 14.30 -16.75 3.48
N ASN A 305 15.14 -17.04 2.50
CA ASN A 305 15.83 -18.31 2.31
C ASN A 305 17.30 -18.25 2.72
N GLY A 306 17.73 -17.17 3.39
CA GLY A 306 19.11 -16.95 3.83
C GLY A 306 19.63 -15.54 3.55
N GLU A 307 18.87 -14.72 2.82
CA GLU A 307 19.27 -13.35 2.46
C GLU A 307 19.32 -12.40 3.67
N LYS A 308 18.58 -12.72 4.74
CA LYS A 308 18.59 -11.99 6.00
C LYS A 308 18.68 -12.96 7.18
N ARG A 309 19.22 -12.48 8.30
CA ARG A 309 19.20 -13.22 9.57
C ARG A 309 17.75 -13.59 9.95
N LYS A 310 17.58 -14.76 10.56
CA LYS A 310 16.34 -15.16 11.22
C LYS A 310 16.61 -15.22 12.71
N TYR A 311 15.62 -14.84 13.50
CA TYR A 311 15.72 -14.84 14.96
C TYR A 311 14.75 -15.88 15.48
N VAL A 312 15.23 -16.77 16.33
CA VAL A 312 14.43 -17.85 16.92
C VAL A 312 14.40 -17.64 18.42
N ILE A 313 13.21 -17.51 18.98
CA ILE A 313 12.99 -17.45 20.42
C ILE A 313 12.30 -18.77 20.78
N ARG A 314 12.97 -19.59 21.60
CA ARG A 314 12.44 -20.89 22.04
C ARG A 314 11.60 -20.70 23.31
N ASP A 315 10.58 -21.54 23.47
CA ASP A 315 9.76 -21.59 24.71
C ASP A 315 9.15 -20.23 25.11
N CYS A 316 8.81 -19.43 24.10
CA CYS A 316 8.29 -18.08 24.27
C CYS A 316 6.76 -18.04 24.46
N LEU A 317 6.06 -19.00 23.86
CA LEU A 317 4.62 -19.12 23.95
C LEU A 317 4.26 -20.35 24.78
N PRO A 318 3.13 -20.31 25.52
CA PRO A 318 2.56 -21.53 26.10
C PRO A 318 2.35 -22.59 24.99
N PRO A 319 2.96 -23.77 25.08
CA PRO A 319 2.85 -24.78 24.03
C PRO A 319 1.48 -25.46 24.08
N ILE A 320 0.79 -25.53 22.93
CA ILE A 320 -0.44 -26.33 22.78
C ILE A 320 -0.08 -27.79 22.47
N ILE A 321 0.99 -27.99 21.70
CA ILE A 321 1.49 -29.30 21.27
C ILE A 321 2.88 -29.53 21.87
N SER A 322 3.13 -30.77 22.33
CA SER A 322 4.45 -31.14 22.85
C SER A 322 5.52 -30.97 21.76
N LYS A 323 6.73 -30.53 22.14
CA LYS A 323 7.85 -30.45 21.18
C LYS A 323 8.17 -31.80 20.53
N LYS A 324 7.93 -32.90 21.25
CA LYS A 324 8.10 -34.27 20.75
C LYS A 324 7.15 -34.55 19.58
N ASP A 325 5.87 -34.24 19.74
CA ASP A 325 4.86 -34.50 18.72
C ASP A 325 4.98 -33.53 17.54
N TRP A 326 5.31 -32.27 17.82
CA TRP A 326 5.62 -31.31 16.77
C TRP A 326 6.79 -31.77 15.88
N LYS A 327 7.88 -32.27 16.47
CA LYS A 327 9.01 -32.83 15.72
C LYS A 327 8.64 -34.08 14.93
N LYS A 328 7.76 -34.95 15.45
CA LYS A 328 7.25 -36.09 14.68
C LYS A 328 6.48 -35.62 13.44
N VAL A 329 5.59 -34.64 13.60
CA VAL A 329 4.85 -34.03 12.50
C VAL A 329 5.82 -33.42 11.47
N GLU A 330 6.78 -32.63 11.93
CA GLU A 330 7.81 -32.03 11.05
C GLU A 330 8.58 -33.09 10.26
N ASN A 331 8.99 -34.18 10.92
CA ASN A 331 9.66 -35.31 10.27
C ASN A 331 8.77 -35.94 9.19
N ILE A 332 7.50 -36.26 9.48
CA ILE A 332 6.55 -36.78 8.48
C ILE A 332 6.39 -35.80 7.31
N LEU A 333 6.34 -34.50 7.59
CA LEU A 333 6.20 -33.46 6.58
C LEU A 333 7.45 -33.28 5.71
N SER A 334 8.63 -33.70 6.18
CA SER A 334 9.87 -33.66 5.41
C SER A 334 9.87 -34.67 4.25
N PHE A 335 9.16 -35.80 4.40
CA PHE A 335 9.04 -36.80 3.35
C PHE A 335 8.13 -36.34 2.20
N PRO A 336 8.42 -36.73 0.94
CA PRO A 336 7.53 -36.51 -0.19
C PRO A 336 6.15 -37.11 0.06
N TYR A 337 5.08 -36.44 -0.40
CA TYR A 337 3.70 -36.86 -0.16
C TYR A 337 3.43 -38.34 -0.51
N ARG A 338 4.00 -38.82 -1.63
CA ARG A 338 3.86 -40.22 -2.11
C ARG A 338 4.43 -41.27 -1.17
N LYS A 339 5.34 -40.90 -0.26
CA LYS A 339 5.96 -41.81 0.72
C LYS A 339 5.28 -41.77 2.09
N ARG A 340 4.24 -40.94 2.26
CA ARG A 340 3.50 -40.85 3.52
C ARG A 340 2.44 -41.94 3.55
N VAL A 341 2.45 -42.74 4.60
CA VAL A 341 1.41 -43.75 4.83
C VAL A 341 0.19 -43.05 5.42
N PHE A 342 -0.92 -43.07 4.70
CA PHE A 342 -2.20 -42.54 5.17
C PHE A 342 -3.12 -43.69 5.58
N LYS A 343 -3.86 -43.50 6.67
CA LYS A 343 -4.89 -44.44 7.14
C LYS A 343 -6.24 -43.73 7.15
N GLU A 344 -7.33 -44.49 7.00
CA GLU A 344 -8.67 -43.96 7.27
C GLU A 344 -8.78 -43.64 8.76
N SER A 345 -9.22 -42.41 9.07
CA SER A 345 -9.25 -41.91 10.43
C SER A 345 -10.50 -42.43 11.18
N PRO A 346 -10.35 -42.95 12.41
CA PRO A 346 -11.48 -43.40 13.23
C PRO A 346 -12.40 -42.26 13.74
N TYR A 347 -12.03 -40.99 13.57
CA TYR A 347 -12.73 -39.81 14.10
C TYR A 347 -14.03 -39.40 13.38
N LEU A 348 -14.61 -40.26 12.54
CA LEU A 348 -15.86 -39.98 11.82
C LEU A 348 -17.15 -40.01 12.67
N LYS A 349 -17.06 -40.10 14.01
CA LYS A 349 -18.22 -40.47 14.85
C LYS A 349 -18.66 -39.47 15.93
N GLU A 350 -17.93 -38.38 16.20
CA GLU A 350 -18.33 -37.44 17.25
C GLU A 350 -18.35 -35.98 16.77
N ASN A 351 -19.54 -35.40 16.68
CA ASN A 351 -19.71 -33.97 16.48
C ASN A 351 -19.47 -33.26 17.82
N LYS A 352 -18.37 -32.54 17.95
CA LYS A 352 -18.12 -31.66 19.11
C LYS A 352 -18.67 -30.26 18.85
N VAL A 353 -19.36 -29.69 19.83
CA VAL A 353 -19.85 -28.31 19.78
C VAL A 353 -18.68 -27.34 19.90
N VAL A 354 -18.54 -26.41 18.95
CA VAL A 354 -17.47 -25.40 18.91
C VAL A 354 -18.05 -24.01 19.12
N ILE A 355 -17.54 -23.29 20.11
CA ILE A 355 -17.93 -21.92 20.44
C ILE A 355 -17.01 -20.96 19.68
N LYS A 356 -17.60 -19.97 19.00
CA LYS A 356 -16.84 -18.95 18.26
C LYS A 356 -16.86 -17.63 19.03
N LYS A 357 -15.69 -17.13 19.42
CA LYS A 357 -15.53 -15.83 20.10
C LYS A 357 -14.90 -14.78 19.17
N TRP A 358 -15.40 -13.56 19.20
CA TRP A 358 -14.77 -12.44 18.50
C TRP A 358 -13.49 -11.99 19.24
N LYS A 359 -12.36 -11.96 18.53
CA LYS A 359 -11.03 -11.72 19.13
C LYS A 359 -10.55 -10.26 19.10
N SER A 360 -11.21 -9.39 18.35
CA SER A 360 -10.74 -8.01 18.13
C SER A 360 -11.87 -7.04 17.81
N GLY A 361 -11.67 -5.76 18.15
CA GLY A 361 -12.65 -4.70 17.90
C GLY A 361 -13.68 -4.57 19.03
N VAL A 362 -14.72 -3.79 18.79
CA VAL A 362 -15.78 -3.48 19.78
C VAL A 362 -16.52 -4.75 20.25
N LEU A 363 -16.57 -5.79 19.40
CA LEU A 363 -17.23 -7.06 19.70
C LEU A 363 -16.31 -8.09 20.37
N LYS A 364 -15.15 -7.70 20.91
CA LYS A 364 -14.24 -8.63 21.60
C LYS A 364 -14.98 -9.33 22.75
N GLY A 365 -14.95 -10.67 22.78
CA GLY A 365 -15.60 -11.48 23.81
C GLY A 365 -17.04 -11.91 23.50
N PHE A 366 -17.67 -11.36 22.46
CA PHE A 366 -18.98 -11.83 22.03
C PHE A 366 -18.89 -13.22 21.40
N ILE A 367 -19.86 -14.07 21.74
CA ILE A 367 -20.01 -15.42 21.19
C ILE A 367 -20.94 -15.35 19.99
N ILE A 368 -20.57 -16.03 18.91
CA ILE A 368 -21.42 -16.17 17.73
C ILE A 368 -22.28 -17.43 17.90
N PHE A 369 -23.59 -17.21 17.92
CA PHE A 369 -24.59 -18.27 17.98
C PHE A 369 -24.70 -18.97 16.61
N ASP A 370 -24.70 -20.31 16.60
CA ASP A 370 -25.05 -21.09 15.40
C ASP A 370 -26.55 -21.45 15.46
N PRO A 371 -27.36 -21.01 14.48
CA PRO A 371 -28.79 -21.32 14.43
C PRO A 371 -29.12 -22.83 14.38
N ASN A 372 -28.13 -23.67 14.09
CA ASN A 372 -28.30 -25.12 13.98
C ASN A 372 -27.97 -25.87 15.28
N TRP A 373 -27.60 -25.19 16.36
CA TRP A 373 -27.37 -25.85 17.64
C TRP A 373 -28.66 -26.46 18.20
N THR A 374 -28.58 -27.71 18.62
CA THR A 374 -29.68 -28.39 19.34
C THR A 374 -29.77 -27.87 20.77
N SER A 375 -30.88 -28.15 21.46
CA SER A 375 -31.04 -27.79 22.88
C SER A 375 -29.95 -28.41 23.77
N SER A 376 -29.44 -29.59 23.42
CA SER A 376 -28.30 -30.23 24.10
C SER A 376 -27.00 -29.43 23.88
N ASP A 377 -26.75 -28.99 22.64
CA ASP A 377 -25.57 -28.20 22.30
C ASP A 377 -25.58 -26.85 23.03
N ILE A 378 -26.74 -26.19 23.11
CA ILE A 378 -26.90 -24.91 23.82
C ILE A 378 -26.63 -25.09 25.32
N GLN A 379 -27.10 -26.17 25.95
CA GLN A 379 -26.81 -26.46 27.36
C GLN A 379 -25.31 -26.74 27.59
N GLU A 380 -24.65 -27.44 26.67
CA GLU A 380 -23.21 -27.66 26.72
C GLU A 380 -22.42 -26.34 26.57
N VAL A 381 -22.88 -25.44 25.70
CA VAL A 381 -22.30 -24.11 25.51
C VAL A 381 -22.46 -23.26 26.77
N LEU A 382 -23.65 -23.20 27.36
CA LEU A 382 -23.90 -22.44 28.59
C LEU A 382 -23.03 -22.94 29.76
N LYS A 383 -22.86 -24.25 29.92
CA LYS A 383 -21.96 -24.84 30.93
C LYS A 383 -20.48 -24.47 30.77
N ARG A 384 -20.06 -24.01 29.58
CA ARG A 384 -18.68 -23.60 29.28
C ARG A 384 -18.46 -22.08 29.37
N ILE A 385 -19.54 -21.31 29.51
CA ILE A 385 -19.50 -19.83 29.57
C ILE A 385 -19.62 -19.33 31.02
N ASP A 386 -20.29 -20.08 31.90
CA ASP A 386 -20.21 -19.93 33.37
C ASP A 386 -18.81 -20.29 33.89
#